data_AF-A0A9X6WV57-F1
#
_entry.id   AF-A0A9X6WV57-F1
#
_cell.length_a   1.000
_cell.length_b   1.000
_cell.length_c   1.000
_cell.angle_alpha   90.00
_cell.angle_beta   90.00
_cell.angle_gamma   90.00
#
_symmetry.space_group_name_H-M   'P 1'
#
loop_
_entity.id
_entity.type
_entity.pdbx_description
1 polymer ?
#
loop_
_entity_poly.entity_id
_entity_poly.type
_entity_poly.pdbx_seq_one_letter_code
_entity_poly.pdbx_strand_id
1 'polypeptide(L)'
;MDQEENLGLWFALKIASENGVANIDNLEIIEVQPLTGEALARVKKREQKWKQEMAKKRLETEKAVQAAQGAIQPLFTNAQYNCLQFETL
;
A
#
# COMPACT_ATOMS: atom_id res chain seq x y z
N MET A 1 -12.14 -14.18 4.95
CA MET A 1 -11.31 -12.97 4.77
C MET A 1 -10.05 -13.16 5.58
N ASP A 2 -8.90 -12.83 5.02
CA ASP A 2 -7.65 -12.78 5.77
C ASP A 2 -7.65 -11.50 6.60
N GLN A 3 -7.77 -11.65 7.93
CA GLN A 3 -7.86 -10.51 8.86
C GLN A 3 -6.50 -9.82 9.07
N GLU A 4 -5.40 -10.49 8.75
CA GLU A 4 -4.05 -9.96 8.91
C GLU A 4 -3.71 -8.97 7.78
N GLU A 5 -4.10 -9.29 6.55
CA GLU A 5 -3.89 -8.42 5.38
C GLU A 5 -4.89 -7.23 5.32
N ASN A 6 -6.05 -7.34 5.97
CA ASN A 6 -7.05 -6.27 6.15
C ASN A 6 -7.33 -5.38 4.90
N LEU A 7 -7.48 -6.01 3.73
CA LEU A 7 -7.50 -5.28 2.45
C LEU A 7 -8.72 -4.39 2.24
N GLY A 8 -9.87 -4.75 2.83
CA GLY A 8 -11.13 -4.01 2.68
C GLY A 8 -11.52 -3.72 1.23
N LEU A 9 -12.27 -2.63 1.03
CA LEU A 9 -12.59 -2.06 -0.28
C LEU A 9 -12.23 -0.58 -0.23
N TRP A 10 -11.31 -0.15 -1.10
CA TRP A 10 -11.05 1.27 -1.29
C TRP A 10 -11.88 1.79 -2.46
N PHE A 11 -12.74 2.76 -2.20
CA PHE A 11 -13.56 3.45 -3.19
C PHE A 11 -13.25 4.94 -3.15
N ALA A 12 -12.96 5.52 -4.31
CA ALA A 12 -12.65 6.94 -4.43
C ALA A 12 -13.17 7.49 -5.76
N LEU A 13 -13.73 8.70 -5.70
CA LEU A 13 -14.11 9.49 -6.86
C LEU A 13 -13.11 10.63 -6.97
N LYS A 14 -12.34 10.69 -8.06
CA LYS A 14 -11.24 11.66 -8.23
C LYS A 14 -11.44 12.50 -9.49
N ILE A 15 -11.51 13.82 -9.30
CA ILE A 15 -11.39 14.81 -10.36
C ILE A 15 -9.96 15.35 -10.30
N ALA A 16 -9.21 15.22 -11.41
CA ALA A 16 -7.82 15.68 -11.50
C ALA A 16 -7.65 16.91 -12.39
N SER A 17 -8.74 17.47 -12.92
CA SER A 17 -8.73 18.63 -13.79
C SER A 17 -9.04 19.91 -13.02
N GLU A 18 -8.48 21.03 -13.49
CA GLU A 18 -8.66 22.36 -12.88
C GLU A 18 -10.12 22.83 -12.89
N ASN A 19 -10.88 22.48 -13.94
CA ASN A 19 -12.29 22.88 -14.13
C ASN A 19 -13.27 21.70 -14.07
N GLY A 20 -12.86 20.56 -13.49
CA GLY A 20 -13.74 19.39 -13.44
C GLY A 20 -14.83 19.54 -12.39
N VAL A 21 -16.06 19.17 -12.74
CA VAL A 21 -17.19 19.11 -11.82
C VAL A 21 -17.95 17.80 -12.01
N ALA A 22 -18.46 17.24 -10.91
CA ALA A 22 -19.35 16.09 -10.94
C ALA A 22 -20.48 16.30 -9.93
N ASN A 23 -21.71 16.04 -10.36
CA ASN A 23 -22.87 15.94 -9.48
C ASN A 23 -23.15 14.45 -9.30
N ILE A 24 -23.07 13.97 -8.06
CA ILE A 24 -23.18 12.56 -7.73
C ILE A 24 -24.15 12.43 -6.57
N ASP A 25 -25.10 11.52 -6.70
CA ASP A 25 -26.10 11.21 -5.68
C ASP A 25 -26.37 9.69 -5.67
N ASN A 26 -27.00 9.19 -4.60
CA ASN A 26 -27.48 7.82 -4.47
C ASN A 26 -26.40 6.73 -4.71
N LEU A 27 -25.20 6.91 -4.18
CA LEU A 27 -24.15 5.88 -4.25
C LEU A 27 -24.41 4.75 -3.25
N GLU A 28 -24.40 3.51 -3.75
CA GLU A 28 -24.56 2.30 -2.95
C GLU A 28 -23.45 1.28 -3.26
N ILE A 29 -22.96 0.60 -2.22
CA ILE A 29 -22.07 -0.55 -2.34
C ILE A 29 -22.78 -1.71 -1.64
N ILE A 30 -23.29 -2.64 -2.46
CA ILE A 30 -24.08 -3.79 -1.98
C ILE A 30 -23.48 -5.09 -2.50
N GLU A 31 -23.61 -6.15 -1.71
CA GLU A 31 -23.34 -7.50 -2.16
C GLU A 31 -24.53 -8.00 -2.97
N VAL A 32 -24.32 -8.33 -4.24
CA VAL A 32 -25.40 -8.72 -5.16
C VAL A 32 -25.58 -10.24 -5.20
N GLN A 33 -24.49 -10.98 -5.41
CA GLN A 33 -24.52 -12.45 -5.50
C GLN A 33 -23.13 -13.07 -5.30
N PRO A 34 -23.06 -14.35 -4.87
CA PRO A 34 -21.80 -15.08 -4.81
C PRO A 34 -21.15 -15.25 -6.18
N LEU A 35 -19.81 -15.23 -6.22
CA LEU A 35 -19.06 -15.54 -7.43
C LEU A 35 -19.04 -17.04 -7.69
N THR A 36 -19.32 -17.44 -8.93
CA THR A 36 -19.32 -18.84 -9.36
C THR A 36 -18.54 -19.02 -10.67
N GLY A 37 -18.23 -20.27 -11.01
CA GLY A 37 -17.61 -20.66 -12.28
C GLY A 37 -16.33 -19.86 -12.61
N GLU A 38 -16.30 -19.29 -13.81
CA GLU A 38 -15.16 -18.53 -14.32
C GLU A 38 -14.86 -17.27 -13.48
N ALA A 39 -15.88 -16.56 -13.00
CA ALA A 39 -15.69 -15.36 -12.21
C ALA A 39 -14.94 -15.66 -10.90
N LEU A 40 -15.29 -16.77 -10.24
CA LEU A 40 -14.59 -17.25 -9.06
C LEU A 40 -13.14 -17.65 -9.39
N ALA A 41 -12.90 -18.36 -10.49
CA ALA A 41 -11.57 -18.76 -10.92
C ALA A 41 -10.66 -17.55 -11.19
N ARG A 42 -11.20 -16.51 -11.82
CA ARG A 42 -10.48 -15.25 -12.09
C ARG A 42 -10.10 -14.52 -10.81
N VAL A 43 -10.99 -14.45 -9.82
CA VAL A 43 -10.68 -13.81 -8.53
C VAL A 43 -9.59 -14.57 -7.78
N LYS A 44 -9.67 -15.90 -7.71
CA LYS A 44 -8.62 -16.73 -7.09
C LYS A 44 -7.26 -16.53 -7.74
N LYS A 45 -7.20 -16.47 -9.07
CA LYS A 45 -5.95 -16.22 -9.82
C LYS A 45 -5.39 -14.82 -9.53
N ARG A 46 -6.25 -13.80 -9.46
CA ARG A 46 -5.84 -12.42 -9.10
C ARG A 46 -5.31 -12.34 -7.69
N GLU A 47 -5.98 -12.98 -6.74
CA GLU A 47 -5.55 -13.05 -5.34
C GLU A 47 -4.16 -13.69 -5.22
N GLN A 48 -3.94 -14.84 -5.88
CA GLN A 48 -2.63 -15.50 -5.87
C GLN A 48 -1.52 -14.62 -6.46
N LYS A 49 -1.79 -13.98 -7.61
CA LYS A 49 -0.84 -13.06 -8.23
C LYS A 49 -0.53 -11.88 -7.30
N TRP A 50 -1.55 -11.29 -6.69
CA TRP A 50 -1.40 -10.20 -5.76
C TRP A 50 -0.55 -10.59 -4.54
N LYS A 51 -0.76 -11.78 -3.95
CA LYS A 51 0.06 -12.28 -2.83
C LYS A 51 1.54 -12.38 -3.20
N GLN A 52 1.84 -12.88 -4.40
CA GLN A 52 3.22 -12.97 -4.90
C GLN A 52 3.85 -11.58 -5.09
N GLU A 53 3.10 -10.63 -5.67
CA GLU A 53 3.55 -9.25 -5.83
C GLU A 53 3.78 -8.56 -4.48
N MET A 54 2.92 -8.79 -3.49
CA MET A 54 3.07 -8.23 -2.15
C MET A 54 4.28 -8.80 -1.41
N ALA A 55 4.52 -10.11 -1.49
CA ALA A 55 5.71 -10.72 -0.91
C ALA A 55 7.00 -10.11 -1.50
N LYS A 56 7.04 -9.91 -2.82
CA LYS A 56 8.17 -9.24 -3.49
C LYS A 56 8.33 -7.80 -3.00
N LYS A 57 7.25 -7.02 -2.98
CA LYS A 57 7.26 -5.61 -2.51
C LYS A 57 7.73 -5.49 -1.06
N ARG A 58 7.28 -6.38 -0.17
CA ARG A 58 7.73 -6.43 1.23
C ARG A 58 9.24 -6.62 1.31
N LEU A 59 9.78 -7.62 0.61
CA LEU A 59 11.22 -7.87 0.57
C LEU A 59 12.02 -6.67 0.03
N GLU A 60 11.56 -6.05 -1.06
CA GLU A 60 12.21 -4.87 -1.63
C GLU A 60 12.15 -3.68 -0.67
N THR A 61 11.03 -3.50 0.03
CA THR A 61 10.82 -2.43 1.01
C THR A 61 11.71 -2.63 2.23
N GLU A 62 11.81 -3.85 2.76
CA GLU A 62 12.71 -4.18 3.88
C GLU A 62 14.16 -3.82 3.56
N LYS A 63 14.64 -4.19 2.37
CA LYS A 63 15.99 -3.83 1.92
C LYS A 63 16.18 -2.32 1.82
N ALA A 64 15.21 -1.61 1.24
CA ALA A 64 15.28 -0.15 1.10
C ALA A 64 15.25 0.56 2.47
N VAL A 65 14.40 0.10 3.39
CA VAL A 65 14.32 0.63 4.77
C VAL A 65 15.62 0.38 5.52
N GLN A 66 16.18 -0.83 5.45
CA GLN A 66 17.46 -1.14 6.07
C GLN A 66 18.60 -0.28 5.51
N ALA A 67 18.68 -0.11 4.19
CA ALA A 67 19.67 0.74 3.56
C ALA A 67 19.53 2.21 3.97
N ALA A 68 18.29 2.74 4.00
CA ALA A 68 18.01 4.09 4.44
C ALA A 68 18.37 4.29 5.91
N GLN A 69 18.00 3.34 6.79
CA GLN A 69 18.37 3.37 8.21
C GLN A 69 19.89 3.33 8.39
N GLY A 70 20.59 2.47 7.64
CA GLY A 70 22.05 2.37 7.68
C GLY A 70 22.76 3.65 7.20
N ALA A 71 22.16 4.40 6.28
CA ALA A 71 22.68 5.70 5.84
C ALA A 71 22.33 6.85 6.81
N ILE A 72 21.16 6.79 7.45
CA ILE A 72 20.67 7.85 8.35
C ILE A 72 21.28 7.73 9.74
N GLN A 73 21.36 6.53 10.32
CA GLN A 73 21.83 6.32 11.70
C GLN A 73 23.21 6.93 11.99
N PRO A 74 24.23 6.81 11.11
CA PRO A 74 25.55 7.40 11.35
C PRO A 74 25.56 8.94 11.34
N LEU A 75 24.52 9.58 10.78
CA LEU A 75 24.42 11.05 10.79
C LEU A 75 24.13 11.61 12.19
N PHE A 76 23.71 10.76 13.14
CA PHE A 76 23.29 11.17 14.47
C PHE A 76 24.17 10.57 15.56
N THR A 77 24.31 11.30 16.67
CA THR A 77 25.09 10.84 17.84
C THR A 77 24.30 9.86 18.70
N ASN A 78 22.99 9.77 18.52
CA ASN A 78 22.10 8.89 19.28
C ASN A 78 20.88 8.44 18.47
N ALA A 79 20.19 7.42 18.99
CA ALA A 79 19.00 6.82 18.40
C ALA A 79 17.72 7.66 18.56
N GLN A 80 17.76 8.77 19.32
CA GLN A 80 16.66 9.74 19.38
C GLN A 80 16.71 10.75 18.23
N TYR A 81 17.77 10.70 17.41
CA TYR A 81 17.95 11.56 16.24
C TYR A 81 17.86 13.07 16.54
N ASN A 82 18.21 13.49 17.77
CA ASN A 82 18.08 14.88 18.20
C ASN A 82 19.39 15.68 18.13
N CYS A 83 20.52 15.01 17.87
CA CYS A 83 21.84 15.62 17.73
C CYS A 83 22.58 14.97 16.55
N LEU A 84 23.05 15.79 15.61
CA LEU A 84 23.89 15.32 14.50
C LEU A 84 25.31 15.02 14.98
N GLN A 85 25.97 14.07 14.33
CA GLN A 85 27.41 13.89 14.48
C GLN A 85 28.13 15.13 13.94
N PHE A 86 28.91 15.79 14.79
CA PHE A 86 29.82 16.85 14.39
C PHE A 86 31.22 16.27 14.21
N GLU A 87 31.46 15.61 13.08
CA GLU A 87 32.78 15.52 12.47
C GLU A 87 32.64 15.73 10.97
N THR A 88 32.93 16.96 10.53
CA THR A 88 33.32 17.27 9.16
C THR A 88 34.73 16.71 8.94
N LEU A 89 34.87 15.64 8.15
CA LEU A 89 36.06 15.32 7.35
C LEU A 89 35.64 14.63 6.06
#